data_AF-A0A0Q0BQA1-F1
#
_entry.id   AF-A0A0Q0BQA1-F1
#
_cell.length_a   1.000
_cell.length_b   1.000
_cell.length_c   1.000
_cell.angle_alpha   90.00
_cell.angle_beta   90.00
_cell.angle_gamma   90.00
#
_symmetry.space_group_name_H-M   'P 1'
#
loop_
_entity.id
_entity.type
_entity.pdbx_description
1 polymer ?
#
loop_
_entity_poly.entity_id
_entity_poly.type
_entity_poly.pdbx_seq_one_letter_code
_entity_poly.pdbx_strand_id
1 'polypeptide(L)'
;MYHFNSTLSSAEQSDAESVTPPERPGSKAGPLDADLLSRLHRYWNAANYLCVGQIYLKANALLREPLLAEHIKPRLLGHWGTSVGQNFIYVHLNRLIGERRIETIFISGPGHGGPTMNACAWLEGSYSEVHPEISSDEEGMLGFFRSFSTPGGIPSHCGPHTPNSMHEGGELGYSLMHAYGAAFDNPHLLVACVIGDGEAETCPLEGSWKSVHFLDPRRDGAVLPILHLNGYKISGPTVEARLPDEQLIELYRGRGYQPIIVAGDDLPGMHQRFAAALDTCHDAIREQQARSRKDGGAARARWPMIIL
;
A
#
# COMPACT_ATOMS: atom_id res chain seq x y z
N MET A 1 3.93 -22.67 -20.40
CA MET A 1 3.97 -21.58 -19.40
C MET A 1 2.57 -21.40 -18.82
N TYR A 2 2.35 -20.72 -17.70
CA TYR A 2 0.99 -20.40 -17.22
C TYR A 2 0.74 -18.90 -17.38
N HIS A 3 -0.45 -18.50 -17.82
CA HIS A 3 -0.92 -17.11 -17.84
C HIS A 3 -2.14 -16.98 -16.94
N PHE A 4 -2.32 -15.83 -16.29
CA PHE A 4 -3.45 -15.61 -15.39
C PHE A 4 -4.68 -15.19 -16.19
N ASN A 5 -5.72 -16.04 -16.20
CA ASN A 5 -7.03 -15.73 -16.74
C ASN A 5 -7.85 -14.99 -15.67
N SER A 6 -7.99 -13.67 -15.85
CA SER A 6 -8.73 -12.80 -14.92
C SER A 6 -10.23 -13.10 -14.85
N THR A 7 -10.79 -13.74 -15.87
CA THR A 7 -12.23 -14.12 -15.88
C THR A 7 -12.48 -15.29 -14.93
N LEU A 8 -11.55 -16.23 -14.87
CA LEU A 8 -11.65 -17.44 -14.05
C LEU A 8 -10.88 -17.35 -12.73
N SER A 9 -10.14 -16.26 -12.53
CA SER A 9 -9.19 -16.10 -11.42
C SER A 9 -8.25 -17.30 -11.29
N SER A 10 -7.76 -17.80 -12.44
CA SER A 10 -7.01 -19.05 -12.53
C SER A 10 -5.80 -18.94 -13.45
N ALA A 11 -4.75 -19.70 -13.14
CA ALA A 11 -3.58 -19.82 -14.00
C ALA A 11 -3.82 -20.91 -15.05
N GLU A 12 -3.84 -20.53 -16.32
CA GLU A 12 -4.07 -21.42 -17.47
C GLU A 12 -2.77 -21.66 -18.23
N GLN A 13 -2.55 -22.91 -18.63
CA GLN A 13 -1.36 -23.29 -19.39
C GLN A 13 -1.41 -22.67 -20.79
N SER A 14 -0.40 -21.87 -21.13
CA SER A 14 -0.13 -21.32 -22.46
C SER A 14 1.10 -21.98 -23.08
N ASP A 15 1.08 -22.12 -24.40
CA ASP A 15 2.19 -22.68 -25.19
C ASP A 15 3.30 -21.64 -25.50
N ALA A 16 3.32 -20.49 -24.81
CA ALA A 16 4.29 -19.43 -25.08
C ALA A 16 5.69 -19.72 -24.47
N GLU A 17 6.74 -19.43 -25.25
CA GLU A 17 8.15 -19.54 -24.86
C GLU A 17 8.58 -18.53 -23.77
N SER A 18 9.71 -18.83 -23.12
CA SER A 18 10.26 -18.18 -21.92
C SER A 18 10.19 -16.65 -21.89
N VAL A 19 9.62 -16.10 -20.82
CA VAL A 19 9.70 -14.67 -20.51
C VAL A 19 11.13 -14.36 -20.09
N THR A 20 11.80 -13.55 -20.89
CA THR A 20 13.09 -12.92 -20.58
C THR A 20 13.01 -12.25 -19.21
N PRO A 21 14.08 -12.27 -18.37
CA PRO A 21 14.10 -11.50 -17.13
C PRO A 21 13.65 -10.06 -17.41
N PRO A 22 12.88 -9.41 -16.53
CA PRO A 22 12.40 -8.06 -16.78
C PRO A 22 13.60 -7.18 -17.11
N GLU A 23 13.62 -6.65 -18.34
CA GLU A 23 14.63 -5.67 -18.75
C GLU A 23 14.65 -4.54 -17.73
N ARG A 24 15.83 -3.93 -17.54
CA ARG A 24 15.93 -2.77 -16.65
C ARG A 24 14.87 -1.76 -17.08
N PRO A 25 13.96 -1.36 -16.18
CA PRO A 25 12.92 -0.42 -16.53
C PRO A 25 13.57 0.83 -17.15
N GLY A 26 13.27 1.09 -18.42
CA GLY A 26 13.81 2.25 -19.13
C GLY A 26 13.31 3.55 -18.49
N SER A 27 14.16 4.57 -18.48
CA SER A 27 13.81 5.92 -18.03
C SER A 27 12.77 6.54 -18.98
N LYS A 28 11.47 6.31 -18.72
CA LYS A 28 10.44 7.25 -19.19
C LYS A 28 10.61 8.56 -18.41
N ALA A 29 10.34 9.70 -19.06
CA ALA A 29 10.39 11.02 -18.42
C ALA A 29 9.53 11.04 -17.14
N GLY A 30 10.14 11.41 -16.01
CA GLY A 30 9.50 11.43 -14.69
C GLY A 30 10.49 11.80 -13.58
N PRO A 31 10.03 11.93 -12.32
CA PRO A 31 10.86 12.42 -11.22
C PRO A 31 11.92 11.42 -10.74
N LEU A 32 11.80 10.14 -11.07
CA LEU A 32 12.75 9.10 -10.66
C LEU A 32 13.85 8.96 -11.71
N ASP A 33 15.10 9.11 -11.29
CA ASP A 33 16.23 8.70 -12.12
C ASP A 33 16.26 7.18 -12.32
N ALA A 34 17.01 6.71 -13.31
CA ALA A 34 17.03 5.30 -13.71
C ALA A 34 17.52 4.35 -12.61
N ASP A 35 18.45 4.78 -11.75
CA ASP A 35 18.98 3.94 -10.68
C ASP A 35 17.97 3.82 -9.53
N LEU A 36 17.42 4.94 -9.08
CA LEU A 36 16.38 4.98 -8.06
C LEU A 36 15.15 4.18 -8.51
N LEU A 37 14.72 4.36 -9.75
CA LEU A 37 13.62 3.60 -10.35
C LEU A 37 13.88 2.09 -10.29
N SER A 38 15.10 1.66 -10.65
CA SER A 38 15.50 0.25 -10.58
C SER A 38 15.51 -0.27 -9.13
N ARG A 39 15.97 0.53 -8.16
CA ARG A 39 15.95 0.16 -6.73
C ARG A 39 14.53 0.01 -6.20
N LEU A 40 13.63 0.96 -6.47
CA LEU A 40 12.23 0.89 -6.05
C LEU A 40 11.53 -0.33 -6.66
N HIS A 41 11.74 -0.56 -7.95
CA HIS A 41 11.14 -1.72 -8.63
C HIS A 41 11.62 -3.06 -8.02
N ARG A 42 12.91 -3.18 -7.70
CA ARG A 42 13.45 -4.38 -7.04
C ARG A 42 12.92 -4.55 -5.61
N TYR A 43 12.80 -3.47 -4.84
CA TYR A 43 12.20 -3.53 -3.50
C TYR A 43 10.75 -4.00 -3.59
N TRP A 44 9.97 -3.41 -4.50
CA TRP A 44 8.57 -3.79 -4.70
C TRP A 44 8.43 -5.27 -5.09
N ASN A 45 9.28 -5.77 -6.00
CA ASN A 45 9.33 -7.19 -6.35
C ASN A 45 9.73 -8.08 -5.16
N ALA A 46 10.69 -7.65 -4.33
CA ALA A 46 11.09 -8.38 -3.13
C ALA A 46 9.95 -8.46 -2.11
N ALA A 47 9.24 -7.35 -1.87
CA ALA A 47 8.07 -7.32 -0.99
C ALA A 47 6.94 -8.24 -1.53
N ASN A 48 6.67 -8.19 -2.85
CA ASN A 48 5.71 -9.07 -3.49
C ASN A 48 6.09 -10.54 -3.36
N TYR A 49 7.37 -10.87 -3.54
CA TYR A 49 7.89 -12.23 -3.35
C TYR A 49 7.69 -12.72 -1.92
N LEU A 50 7.99 -11.89 -0.92
CA LEU A 50 7.77 -12.22 0.49
C LEU A 50 6.28 -12.42 0.81
N CYS A 51 5.38 -11.65 0.20
CA CYS A 51 3.93 -11.88 0.34
C CYS A 51 3.52 -13.27 -0.21
N VAL A 52 4.02 -13.64 -1.39
CA VAL A 52 3.78 -14.98 -1.98
C VAL A 52 4.38 -16.06 -1.09
N GLY A 53 5.62 -15.89 -0.61
CA GLY A 53 6.27 -16.83 0.29
C GLY A 53 5.46 -17.08 1.56
N GLN A 54 4.96 -16.02 2.20
CA GLN A 54 4.07 -16.10 3.36
C GLN A 54 2.80 -16.91 3.06
N ILE A 55 2.14 -16.71 1.92
CA ILE A 55 0.86 -17.37 1.61
C ILE A 55 1.07 -18.84 1.22
N TYR A 56 2.12 -19.14 0.44
CA TYR A 56 2.23 -20.42 -0.27
C TYR A 56 3.32 -21.34 0.25
N LEU A 57 4.48 -20.83 0.69
CA LEU A 57 5.67 -21.65 0.88
C LEU A 57 5.81 -22.14 2.34
N LYS A 58 6.25 -23.39 2.48
CA LYS A 58 6.70 -24.00 3.75
C LYS A 58 8.10 -24.61 3.64
N ALA A 59 8.73 -24.58 2.48
CA ALA A 59 10.11 -25.00 2.24
C ALA A 59 10.66 -24.26 1.00
N ASN A 60 11.96 -24.38 0.76
CA ASN A 60 12.63 -23.81 -0.42
C ASN A 60 12.34 -22.30 -0.61
N ALA A 61 12.61 -21.52 0.45
CA ALA A 61 12.20 -20.12 0.56
C ALA A 61 12.76 -19.20 -0.53
N LEU A 62 13.89 -19.56 -1.16
CA LEU A 62 14.50 -18.81 -2.27
C LEU A 62 14.41 -19.53 -3.63
N LEU A 63 13.65 -20.63 -3.71
CA LEU A 63 13.53 -21.46 -4.92
C LEU A 63 14.89 -21.90 -5.51
N ARG A 64 15.83 -22.31 -4.65
CA ARG A 64 17.17 -22.77 -5.06
C ARG A 64 17.13 -24.12 -5.79
N GLU A 65 16.10 -24.91 -5.52
CA GLU A 65 15.76 -26.12 -6.25
C GLU A 65 14.39 -25.95 -6.95
N PRO A 66 14.08 -26.77 -7.98
CA PRO A 66 12.77 -26.71 -8.64
C PRO A 66 11.61 -26.76 -7.65
N LEU A 67 10.56 -25.97 -7.88
CA LEU A 67 9.40 -25.92 -6.99
C LEU A 67 8.62 -27.24 -7.06
N LEU A 68 8.50 -27.93 -5.92
CA LEU A 68 7.73 -29.17 -5.77
C LEU A 68 6.48 -28.91 -4.91
N ALA A 69 5.45 -29.75 -5.08
CA ALA A 69 4.21 -29.66 -4.31
C ALA A 69 4.45 -29.75 -2.79
N GLU A 70 5.48 -30.48 -2.36
CA GLU A 70 5.88 -30.60 -0.97
C GLU A 70 6.46 -29.31 -0.37
N HIS A 71 6.85 -28.33 -1.19
CA HIS A 71 7.26 -27.01 -0.72
C HIS A 71 6.07 -26.10 -0.41
N ILE A 72 4.86 -26.49 -0.83
CA ILE A 72 3.65 -25.69 -0.69
C ILE A 72 2.93 -26.05 0.62
N LYS A 73 2.39 -25.02 1.29
CA LYS A 73 1.54 -25.19 2.48
C LYS A 73 0.33 -26.06 2.15
N PRO A 74 -0.05 -27.00 3.05
CA PRO A 74 -1.23 -27.85 2.83
C PRO A 74 -2.54 -27.07 2.88
N ARG A 75 -2.55 -25.88 3.50
CA ARG A 75 -3.67 -24.95 3.54
C ARG A 75 -3.16 -23.59 3.10
N LEU A 76 -3.75 -23.05 2.04
CA LEU A 76 -3.43 -21.73 1.51
C LEU A 76 -4.36 -20.73 2.18
N LEU A 77 -3.80 -19.90 3.05
CA LEU A 77 -4.52 -18.88 3.80
C LEU A 77 -3.80 -17.54 3.63
N GLY A 78 -4.56 -16.47 3.43
CA GLY A 78 -4.05 -15.12 3.19
C GLY A 78 -4.67 -14.49 1.96
N HIS A 79 -4.38 -13.21 1.76
CA HIS A 79 -4.92 -12.43 0.66
C HIS A 79 -3.80 -11.85 -0.18
N TRP A 80 -3.88 -12.07 -1.50
CA TRP A 80 -2.95 -11.53 -2.48
C TRP A 80 -3.45 -10.24 -3.13
N GLY A 81 -4.76 -10.15 -3.39
CA GLY A 81 -5.34 -9.14 -4.30
C GLY A 81 -5.00 -7.69 -3.96
N THR A 82 -4.95 -7.33 -2.68
CA THR A 82 -4.58 -5.98 -2.25
C THR A 82 -3.07 -5.77 -2.08
N SER A 83 -2.30 -6.84 -1.85
CA SER A 83 -0.92 -6.77 -1.36
C SER A 83 0.02 -6.11 -2.36
N VAL A 84 -0.17 -6.33 -3.66
CA VAL A 84 0.66 -5.75 -4.72
C VAL A 84 0.56 -4.22 -4.75
N GLY A 85 -0.66 -3.70 -4.68
CA GLY A 85 -0.93 -2.26 -4.67
C GLY A 85 -0.45 -1.59 -3.39
N GLN A 86 -0.67 -2.23 -2.23
CA GLN A 86 -0.17 -1.71 -0.96
C GLN A 86 1.37 -1.71 -0.89
N ASN A 87 2.03 -2.79 -1.33
CA ASN A 87 3.50 -2.83 -1.44
C ASN A 87 4.03 -1.70 -2.34
N PHE A 88 3.31 -1.41 -3.43
CA PHE A 88 3.68 -0.34 -4.36
C PHE A 88 3.62 1.03 -3.67
N ILE A 89 2.50 1.33 -3.00
CA ILE A 89 2.34 2.57 -2.22
C ILE A 89 3.43 2.67 -1.15
N TYR A 90 3.65 1.60 -0.39
CA TYR A 90 4.61 1.56 0.72
C TYR A 90 6.02 1.90 0.25
N VAL A 91 6.50 1.29 -0.84
CA VAL A 91 7.82 1.56 -1.41
C VAL A 91 8.01 3.03 -1.79
N HIS A 92 6.99 3.66 -2.37
CA HIS A 92 7.04 5.07 -2.73
C HIS A 92 6.97 6.01 -1.52
N LEU A 93 6.28 5.59 -0.45
CA LEU A 93 6.33 6.29 0.83
C LEU A 93 7.71 6.18 1.47
N ASN A 94 8.35 5.01 1.44
CA ASN A 94 9.73 4.84 1.89
C ASN A 94 10.71 5.75 1.15
N ARG A 95 10.54 5.90 -0.17
CA ARG A 95 11.27 6.90 -0.96
C ARG A 95 11.04 8.31 -0.41
N LEU A 96 9.78 8.72 -0.27
CA LEU A 96 9.41 10.06 0.19
C LEU A 96 9.99 10.36 1.59
N ILE A 97 9.89 9.40 2.52
CA ILE A 97 10.46 9.46 3.86
C ILE A 97 11.98 9.61 3.80
N GLY A 98 12.66 8.78 3.00
CA GLY A 98 14.11 8.82 2.86
C GLY A 98 14.64 10.12 2.27
N GLU A 99 14.01 10.63 1.21
CA GLU A 99 14.41 11.86 0.51
C GLU A 99 14.08 13.12 1.31
N ARG A 100 12.90 13.16 1.95
CA ARG A 100 12.36 14.37 2.57
C ARG A 100 12.42 14.38 4.09
N ARG A 101 12.86 13.29 4.73
CA ARG A 101 13.00 13.15 6.19
C ARG A 101 11.68 13.46 6.93
N ILE A 102 10.58 12.91 6.44
CA ILE A 102 9.24 13.16 6.98
C ILE A 102 8.80 12.09 7.96
N GLU A 103 8.17 12.50 9.07
CA GLU A 103 7.49 11.59 9.99
C GLU A 103 6.20 11.10 9.35
N THR A 104 6.07 9.79 9.16
CA THR A 104 4.94 9.20 8.44
C THR A 104 4.39 7.99 9.17
N ILE A 105 3.07 7.92 9.29
CA ILE A 105 2.33 6.71 9.69
C ILE A 105 1.61 6.17 8.46
N PHE A 106 1.63 4.84 8.29
CA PHE A 106 0.87 4.13 7.27
C PHE A 106 -0.34 3.44 7.90
N ILE A 107 -1.54 3.76 7.41
CA ILE A 107 -2.79 3.07 7.78
C ILE A 107 -3.22 2.18 6.62
N SER A 108 -3.23 0.87 6.85
CA SER A 108 -3.75 -0.13 5.92
C SER A 108 -5.24 -0.37 6.17
N GLY A 109 -6.11 0.34 5.46
CA GLY A 109 -7.55 0.08 5.48
C GLY A 109 -7.92 -1.33 5.02
N PRO A 110 -7.43 -1.80 3.84
CA PRO A 110 -7.54 -3.21 3.46
C PRO A 110 -6.52 -4.08 4.24
N GLY A 111 -6.70 -4.14 5.55
CA GLY A 111 -5.78 -4.78 6.50
C GLY A 111 -5.73 -6.31 6.42
N HIS A 112 -6.62 -6.92 5.65
CA HIS A 112 -6.49 -8.31 5.20
C HIS A 112 -5.25 -8.56 4.33
N GLY A 113 -4.60 -7.48 3.86
CA GLY A 113 -3.25 -7.44 3.29
C GLY A 113 -2.11 -7.55 4.32
N GLY A 114 -2.29 -8.27 5.43
CA GLY A 114 -1.25 -8.52 6.44
C GLY A 114 0.12 -8.94 5.88
N PRO A 115 0.21 -9.78 4.82
CA PRO A 115 1.49 -10.11 4.20
C PRO A 115 2.31 -8.90 3.77
N THR A 116 1.68 -7.82 3.30
CA THR A 116 2.36 -6.59 2.89
C THR A 116 3.10 -5.95 4.05
N MET A 117 2.40 -5.68 5.15
CA MET A 117 3.01 -4.98 6.28
C MET A 117 4.13 -5.81 6.91
N ASN A 118 3.93 -7.13 7.01
CA ASN A 118 4.96 -8.04 7.47
C ASN A 118 6.18 -8.04 6.54
N ALA A 119 5.98 -8.12 5.21
CA ALA A 119 7.05 -8.12 4.22
C ALA A 119 7.87 -6.82 4.25
N CYS A 120 7.18 -5.67 4.30
CA CYS A 120 7.83 -4.37 4.39
C CYS A 120 8.64 -4.22 5.69
N ALA A 121 8.06 -4.58 6.83
CA ALA A 121 8.77 -4.55 8.13
C ALA A 121 9.98 -5.49 8.17
N TRP A 122 9.90 -6.67 7.52
CA TRP A 122 11.02 -7.60 7.45
C TRP A 122 12.16 -7.06 6.57
N LEU A 123 11.85 -6.46 5.42
CA LEU A 123 12.84 -5.80 4.56
C LEU A 123 13.51 -4.59 5.23
N GLU A 124 12.81 -3.91 6.14
CA GLU A 124 13.33 -2.81 6.95
C GLU A 124 14.14 -3.27 8.16
N GLY A 125 14.07 -4.56 8.51
CA GLY A 125 14.70 -5.13 9.71
C GLY A 125 13.89 -4.96 10.99
N SER A 126 12.89 -4.07 11.03
CA SER A 126 12.06 -3.81 12.22
C SER A 126 11.25 -5.05 12.66
N TYR A 127 10.93 -5.95 11.73
CA TYR A 127 10.34 -7.24 12.08
C TYR A 127 11.27 -8.09 12.93
N SER A 128 12.56 -8.16 12.59
CA SER A 128 13.57 -8.92 13.34
C SER A 128 13.95 -8.26 14.67
N GLU A 129 13.71 -6.96 14.83
CA GLU A 129 13.88 -6.28 16.13
C GLU A 129 12.81 -6.71 17.15
N VAL A 130 11.57 -6.93 16.68
CA VAL A 130 10.43 -7.37 17.51
C VAL A 130 10.37 -8.89 17.65
N HIS A 131 10.75 -9.63 16.60
CA HIS A 131 10.74 -11.09 16.52
C HIS A 131 12.16 -11.60 16.20
N PRO A 132 13.08 -11.63 17.18
CA PRO A 132 14.50 -11.95 16.94
C PRO A 132 14.77 -13.34 16.36
N GLU A 133 13.84 -14.28 16.55
CA GLU A 133 13.88 -15.62 15.95
C GLU A 133 13.66 -15.61 14.43
N ILE A 134 13.14 -14.51 13.88
CA ILE A 134 12.95 -14.32 12.44
C ILE A 134 14.06 -13.41 11.92
N SER A 135 15.24 -13.99 11.64
CA SER A 135 16.41 -13.27 11.14
C SER A 135 16.25 -12.80 9.69
N SER A 136 17.16 -11.91 9.25
CA SER A 136 17.21 -11.36 7.88
C SER A 136 17.99 -12.25 6.89
N ASP A 137 17.97 -13.56 7.09
CA ASP A 137 18.64 -14.56 6.24
C ASP A 137 17.62 -15.58 5.68
N GLU A 138 18.12 -16.60 4.97
CA GLU A 138 17.28 -17.62 4.34
C GLU A 138 16.54 -18.51 5.37
N GLU A 139 17.14 -18.76 6.53
CA GLU A 139 16.51 -19.53 7.61
C GLU A 139 15.39 -18.72 8.27
N GLY A 140 15.67 -17.45 8.59
CA GLY A 140 14.67 -16.52 9.11
C GLY A 140 13.52 -16.28 8.12
N MET A 141 13.82 -16.14 6.82
CA MET A 141 12.79 -16.04 5.76
C MET A 141 11.91 -17.30 5.69
N LEU A 142 12.50 -18.50 5.84
CA LEU A 142 11.71 -19.73 5.87
C LEU A 142 10.82 -19.81 7.12
N GLY A 143 11.35 -19.41 8.29
CA GLY A 143 10.57 -19.27 9.53
C GLY A 143 9.41 -18.29 9.36
N PHE A 144 9.68 -17.14 8.77
CA PHE A 144 8.73 -16.09 8.43
C PHE A 144 7.61 -16.59 7.51
N PHE A 145 7.96 -17.36 6.47
CA PHE A 145 6.95 -17.95 5.58
C PHE A 145 6.10 -18.98 6.32
N ARG A 146 6.70 -19.86 7.12
CA ARG A 146 5.99 -20.90 7.86
C ARG A 146 5.04 -20.34 8.92
N SER A 147 5.41 -19.25 9.59
CA SER A 147 4.61 -18.68 10.68
C SER A 147 3.29 -18.06 10.19
N PHE A 148 3.24 -17.55 8.96
CA PHE A 148 2.05 -16.86 8.47
C PHE A 148 0.80 -17.77 8.39
N SER A 149 -0.28 -17.33 9.04
CA SER A 149 -1.62 -17.97 9.03
C SER A 149 -1.62 -19.47 9.36
N THR A 150 -0.71 -19.89 10.23
CA THR A 150 -0.56 -21.29 10.66
C THR A 150 -0.87 -21.41 12.16
N PRO A 151 -1.41 -22.53 12.66
CA PRO A 151 -1.63 -22.72 14.09
C PRO A 151 -0.35 -22.47 14.90
N GLY A 152 -0.43 -21.59 15.90
CA GLY A 152 0.73 -21.17 16.70
C GLY A 152 1.65 -20.14 16.03
N GLY A 153 1.31 -19.67 14.83
CA GLY A 153 2.02 -18.62 14.11
C GLY A 153 1.33 -17.25 14.22
N ILE A 154 1.47 -16.44 13.17
CA ILE A 154 0.98 -15.05 13.13
C ILE A 154 -0.35 -14.92 12.37
N PRO A 155 -1.21 -13.94 12.70
CA PRO A 155 -2.49 -13.74 12.03
C PRO A 155 -2.35 -13.26 10.58
N SER A 156 -3.46 -13.33 9.83
CA SER A 156 -3.51 -12.95 8.41
C SER A 156 -3.64 -11.45 8.15
N HIS A 157 -4.05 -10.68 9.16
CA HIS A 157 -4.30 -9.24 9.07
C HIS A 157 -3.14 -8.43 9.64
N CYS A 158 -3.14 -7.12 9.38
CA CYS A 158 -2.21 -6.11 9.93
C CYS A 158 -2.39 -5.89 11.45
N GLY A 159 -2.57 -6.95 12.24
CA GLY A 159 -2.85 -6.87 13.67
C GLY A 159 -1.67 -6.35 14.51
N PRO A 160 -1.84 -6.25 15.84
CA PRO A 160 -0.85 -5.64 16.75
C PRO A 160 0.50 -6.36 16.84
N HIS A 161 0.59 -7.59 16.31
CA HIS A 161 1.86 -8.33 16.19
C HIS A 161 2.81 -7.74 15.14
N THR A 162 2.26 -7.05 14.13
CA THR A 162 3.01 -6.45 13.03
C THR A 162 3.64 -5.16 13.55
N PRO A 163 4.97 -5.00 13.47
CA PRO A 163 5.63 -3.76 13.87
C PRO A 163 4.98 -2.55 13.19
N ASN A 164 4.82 -1.47 13.96
CA ASN A 164 4.28 -0.18 13.51
C ASN A 164 2.82 -0.20 13.04
N SER A 165 2.08 -1.32 13.17
CA SER A 165 0.64 -1.31 12.91
C SER A 165 -0.13 -0.65 14.06
N MET A 166 -1.00 0.29 13.71
CA MET A 166 -1.97 0.91 14.62
C MET A 166 -3.43 0.71 14.20
N HIS A 167 -3.66 -0.03 13.11
CA HIS A 167 -4.97 -0.30 12.54
C HIS A 167 -4.95 -1.67 11.87
N GLU A 168 -5.72 -2.61 12.42
CA GLU A 168 -5.72 -3.98 11.92
C GLU A 168 -6.43 -4.15 10.57
N GLY A 169 -7.45 -3.35 10.29
CA GLY A 169 -8.21 -3.38 9.03
C GLY A 169 -8.91 -4.72 8.76
N GLY A 170 -9.30 -5.44 9.82
CA GLY A 170 -10.15 -6.62 9.74
C GLY A 170 -11.62 -6.25 9.55
N GLU A 171 -12.19 -5.52 10.51
CA GLU A 171 -13.47 -4.84 10.29
C GLU A 171 -13.22 -3.53 9.52
N LEU A 172 -13.64 -3.52 8.26
CA LEU A 172 -13.44 -2.42 7.33
C LEU A 172 -14.29 -1.19 7.71
N GLY A 173 -13.73 0.01 7.50
CA GLY A 173 -14.47 1.27 7.54
C GLY A 173 -13.88 2.36 8.42
N TYR A 174 -12.92 2.02 9.28
CA TYR A 174 -12.37 2.93 10.29
C TYR A 174 -11.01 3.53 9.93
N SER A 175 -10.44 3.17 8.78
CA SER A 175 -9.09 3.59 8.36
C SER A 175 -8.92 5.11 8.39
N LEU A 176 -9.81 5.83 7.70
CA LEU A 176 -9.75 7.27 7.61
C LEU A 176 -10.05 7.96 8.95
N MET A 177 -10.98 7.43 9.74
CA MET A 177 -11.24 7.93 11.10
C MET A 177 -9.98 7.84 11.97
N HIS A 178 -9.32 6.67 11.98
CA HIS A 178 -8.09 6.47 12.75
C HIS A 178 -6.96 7.36 12.22
N ALA A 179 -6.86 7.55 10.90
CA ALA A 179 -5.85 8.39 10.30
C ALA A 179 -5.98 9.87 10.75
N TYR A 180 -7.19 10.42 10.76
CA TYR A 180 -7.41 11.78 11.26
C TYR A 180 -7.15 11.90 12.77
N GLY A 181 -7.58 10.90 13.55
CA GLY A 181 -7.28 10.86 14.99
C GLY A 181 -5.77 10.89 15.27
N ALA A 182 -4.96 10.19 14.47
CA ALA A 182 -3.50 10.20 14.58
C ALA A 182 -2.87 11.54 14.18
N ALA A 183 -3.45 12.24 13.20
CA ALA A 183 -2.94 13.52 12.71
C ALA A 183 -3.26 14.71 13.63
N PHE A 184 -4.34 14.67 14.41
CA PHE A 184 -4.71 15.77 15.29
C PHE A 184 -3.65 16.04 16.37
N ASP A 185 -3.40 17.33 16.62
CA ASP A 185 -2.38 17.85 17.53
C ASP A 185 -0.94 17.32 17.27
N ASN A 186 -0.68 16.80 16.07
CA ASN A 186 0.63 16.30 15.65
C ASN A 186 1.14 17.02 14.39
N PRO A 187 1.65 18.26 14.50
CA PRO A 187 1.83 19.19 13.37
C PRO A 187 2.84 18.75 12.31
N HIS A 188 3.70 17.78 12.61
CA HIS A 188 4.73 17.31 11.70
C HIS A 188 4.37 16.01 10.99
N LEU A 189 3.43 15.24 11.56
CA LEU A 189 3.04 13.94 11.07
C LEU A 189 2.28 14.01 9.74
N LEU A 190 2.69 13.16 8.81
CA LEU A 190 1.89 12.75 7.66
C LEU A 190 1.28 11.37 7.94
N VAL A 191 -0.02 11.22 7.78
CA VAL A 191 -0.68 9.91 7.82
C VAL A 191 -1.10 9.52 6.42
N ALA A 192 -0.39 8.56 5.82
CA ALA A 192 -0.78 7.97 4.55
C ALA A 192 -1.84 6.88 4.81
N CYS A 193 -3.09 7.15 4.41
CA CYS A 193 -4.22 6.28 4.67
C CYS A 193 -4.65 5.57 3.39
N VAL A 194 -4.30 4.29 3.26
CA VAL A 194 -4.73 3.46 2.15
C VAL A 194 -6.13 2.94 2.43
N ILE A 195 -7.05 3.20 1.52
CA ILE A 195 -8.47 2.91 1.65
C ILE A 195 -8.85 1.91 0.58
N GLY A 196 -9.42 0.76 0.96
CA GLY A 196 -9.95 -0.16 -0.04
C GLY A 196 -11.17 0.46 -0.72
N ASP A 197 -11.31 0.32 -2.04
CA ASP A 197 -12.54 0.71 -2.73
C ASP A 197 -13.78 -0.09 -2.29
N GLY A 198 -13.59 -1.33 -1.83
CA GLY A 198 -14.65 -2.09 -1.14
C GLY A 198 -14.94 -1.57 0.27
N GLU A 199 -13.92 -1.08 0.98
CA GLU A 199 -14.07 -0.41 2.27
C GLU A 199 -14.86 0.90 2.10
N ALA A 200 -14.65 1.62 1.00
CA ALA A 200 -15.31 2.90 0.68
C ALA A 200 -16.84 2.80 0.66
N GLU A 201 -17.40 1.61 0.42
CA GLU A 201 -18.84 1.37 0.45
C GLU A 201 -19.43 1.28 1.88
N THR A 202 -18.58 1.23 2.91
CA THR A 202 -19.04 1.11 4.30
C THR A 202 -19.51 2.43 4.88
N CYS A 203 -20.57 2.41 5.70
CA CYS A 203 -21.09 3.62 6.35
C CYS A 203 -20.05 4.37 7.21
N PRO A 204 -19.21 3.69 8.02
CA PRO A 204 -18.19 4.38 8.79
C PRO A 204 -17.19 5.15 7.92
N LEU A 205 -16.75 4.58 6.80
CA LEU A 205 -15.80 5.26 5.92
C LEU A 205 -16.44 6.45 5.19
N GLU A 206 -17.67 6.27 4.70
CA GLU A 206 -18.47 7.35 4.12
C GLU A 206 -18.66 8.53 5.10
N GLY A 207 -18.88 8.22 6.37
CA GLY A 207 -18.91 9.20 7.45
C GLY A 207 -17.57 9.94 7.61
N SER A 208 -16.47 9.19 7.56
CA SER A 208 -15.12 9.62 7.91
C SER A 208 -14.53 10.66 6.97
N TRP A 209 -14.97 10.77 5.72
CA TRP A 209 -14.50 11.80 4.78
C TRP A 209 -14.67 13.24 5.30
N LYS A 210 -15.68 13.46 6.15
CA LYS A 210 -15.97 14.76 6.78
C LYS A 210 -14.87 15.23 7.73
N SER A 211 -14.00 14.33 8.19
CA SER A 211 -12.93 14.61 9.15
C SER A 211 -11.97 15.70 8.67
N VAL A 212 -11.80 15.86 7.34
CA VAL A 212 -11.01 16.94 6.72
C VAL A 212 -11.43 18.34 7.15
N HIS A 213 -12.72 18.53 7.46
CA HIS A 213 -13.26 19.82 7.86
C HIS A 213 -12.95 20.19 9.31
N PHE A 214 -12.45 19.24 10.10
CA PHE A 214 -12.04 19.45 11.49
C PHE A 214 -10.52 19.62 11.63
N LEU A 215 -9.76 19.32 10.58
CA LEU A 215 -8.31 19.45 10.54
C LEU A 215 -7.89 20.93 10.46
N ASP A 216 -7.11 21.37 11.43
CA ASP A 216 -6.49 22.70 11.49
C ASP A 216 -5.01 22.63 11.12
N PRO A 217 -4.61 23.06 9.90
CA PRO A 217 -3.21 22.99 9.42
C PRO A 217 -2.20 23.76 10.28
N ARG A 218 -2.67 24.62 11.21
CA ARG A 218 -1.81 25.38 12.11
C ARG A 218 -1.24 24.53 13.23
N ARG A 219 -1.99 23.52 13.70
CA ARG A 219 -1.63 22.70 14.87
C ARG A 219 -1.64 21.19 14.58
N ASP A 220 -2.42 20.76 13.60
CA ASP A 220 -2.56 19.36 13.25
C ASP A 220 -1.57 18.99 12.15
N GLY A 221 -1.35 17.68 12.02
CA GLY A 221 -0.61 17.06 10.92
C GLY A 221 -1.41 17.10 9.62
N ALA A 222 -1.20 16.10 8.79
CA ALA A 222 -1.96 15.94 7.55
C ALA A 222 -2.32 14.48 7.32
N VAL A 223 -3.49 14.24 6.76
CA VAL A 223 -3.87 12.94 6.23
C VAL A 223 -3.80 13.00 4.71
N LEU A 224 -3.12 12.04 4.10
CA LEU A 224 -3.14 11.78 2.66
C LEU A 224 -3.95 10.51 2.40
N PRO A 225 -5.23 10.64 2.02
CA PRO A 225 -6.02 9.49 1.59
C PRO A 225 -5.50 8.98 0.24
N ILE A 226 -5.35 7.66 0.14
CA ILE A 226 -5.01 6.94 -1.09
C ILE A 226 -6.11 5.91 -1.30
N LEU A 227 -7.09 6.25 -2.15
CA LEU A 227 -8.12 5.32 -2.55
C LEU A 227 -7.48 4.26 -3.44
N HIS A 228 -7.39 3.03 -2.93
CA HIS A 228 -6.90 1.87 -3.66
C HIS A 228 -8.03 1.28 -4.50
N LEU A 229 -8.22 1.85 -5.69
CA LEU A 229 -9.28 1.58 -6.64
C LEU A 229 -8.94 0.40 -7.55
N ASN A 230 -8.66 -0.76 -6.93
CA ASN A 230 -8.24 -1.96 -7.66
C ASN A 230 -9.40 -2.66 -8.42
N GLY A 231 -10.64 -2.18 -8.26
CA GLY A 231 -11.78 -2.57 -9.08
C GLY A 231 -12.71 -3.59 -8.44
N TYR A 232 -12.29 -4.24 -7.36
CA TYR A 232 -12.96 -5.43 -6.85
C TYR A 232 -12.90 -5.56 -5.32
N LYS A 233 -13.97 -6.17 -4.79
CA LYS A 233 -14.02 -6.76 -3.46
C LYS A 233 -14.14 -8.28 -3.59
N ILE A 234 -14.43 -8.99 -2.48
CA ILE A 234 -14.32 -10.47 -2.39
C ILE A 234 -14.96 -11.22 -3.58
N SER A 235 -16.17 -10.84 -3.99
CA SER A 235 -16.91 -11.57 -5.03
C SER A 235 -17.66 -10.66 -6.00
N GLY A 236 -17.13 -9.46 -6.23
CA GLY A 236 -17.76 -8.54 -7.16
C GLY A 236 -17.02 -7.21 -7.27
N PRO A 237 -17.42 -6.39 -8.24
CA PRO A 237 -16.83 -5.08 -8.40
C PRO A 237 -17.25 -4.10 -7.30
N THR A 238 -16.50 -3.02 -7.19
CA THR A 238 -16.81 -1.91 -6.29
C THR A 238 -17.57 -0.81 -7.01
N VAL A 239 -18.41 -0.06 -6.29
CA VAL A 239 -19.25 1.00 -6.88
C VAL A 239 -18.39 2.09 -7.49
N GLU A 240 -17.42 2.60 -6.73
CA GLU A 240 -16.57 3.71 -7.18
C GLU A 240 -15.69 3.32 -8.38
N ALA A 241 -15.21 2.08 -8.48
CA ALA A 241 -14.42 1.65 -9.63
C ALA A 241 -15.21 1.50 -10.93
N ARG A 242 -16.54 1.65 -10.88
CA ARG A 242 -17.43 1.65 -12.05
C ARG A 242 -17.91 3.03 -12.42
N LEU A 243 -17.48 4.06 -11.69
CA LEU A 243 -17.72 5.44 -12.05
C LEU A 243 -16.69 5.89 -13.09
N PRO A 244 -17.08 6.76 -14.05
CA PRO A 244 -16.11 7.51 -14.84
C PRO A 244 -15.22 8.39 -13.96
N ASP A 245 -13.98 8.61 -14.41
CA ASP A 245 -12.99 9.45 -13.72
C ASP A 245 -13.53 10.83 -13.36
N GLU A 246 -14.35 11.44 -14.22
CA GLU A 246 -14.93 12.76 -13.97
C GLU A 246 -15.87 12.74 -12.75
N GLN A 247 -16.66 11.68 -12.60
CA GLN A 247 -17.58 11.54 -11.46
C GLN A 247 -16.82 11.27 -10.16
N LEU A 248 -15.73 10.48 -10.21
CA LEU A 248 -14.84 10.30 -9.07
C LEU A 248 -14.21 11.62 -8.63
N ILE A 249 -13.71 12.41 -9.58
CA ILE A 249 -13.17 13.73 -9.32
C ILE A 249 -14.23 14.63 -8.67
N GLU A 250 -15.44 14.67 -9.22
CA GLU A 250 -16.54 15.47 -8.67
C GLU A 250 -16.94 15.05 -7.27
N LEU A 251 -17.02 13.75 -6.99
CA LEU A 251 -17.35 13.20 -5.67
C LEU A 251 -16.36 13.67 -4.60
N TYR A 252 -15.07 13.44 -4.82
CA TYR A 252 -14.03 13.77 -3.85
C TYR A 252 -13.77 15.27 -3.76
N ARG A 253 -13.96 15.99 -4.86
CA ARG A 253 -14.05 17.45 -4.85
C ARG A 253 -15.24 17.91 -4.00
N GLY A 254 -16.41 17.28 -4.09
CA GLY A 254 -17.55 17.56 -3.22
C GLY A 254 -17.23 17.36 -1.74
N ARG A 255 -16.40 16.36 -1.41
CA ARG A 255 -15.93 16.03 -0.05
C ARG A 255 -14.82 16.95 0.49
N GLY A 256 -14.39 17.96 -0.26
CA GLY A 256 -13.37 18.92 0.18
C GLY A 256 -11.92 18.54 -0.16
N TYR A 257 -11.72 17.52 -1.02
CA TYR A 257 -10.40 17.11 -1.47
C TYR A 257 -10.03 17.66 -2.85
N GLN A 258 -8.76 17.52 -3.19
CA GLN A 258 -8.18 17.74 -4.51
C GLN A 258 -7.67 16.38 -5.03
N PRO A 259 -8.51 15.63 -5.78
CA PRO A 259 -8.13 14.30 -6.25
C PRO A 259 -7.08 14.36 -7.35
N ILE A 260 -6.14 13.42 -7.31
CA ILE A 260 -5.14 13.13 -8.34
C ILE A 260 -5.27 11.66 -8.72
N ILE A 261 -5.67 11.38 -9.95
CA ILE A 261 -5.78 10.02 -10.47
C ILE A 261 -4.41 9.54 -10.95
N VAL A 262 -4.02 8.34 -10.53
CA VAL A 262 -2.82 7.65 -10.99
C VAL A 262 -3.23 6.28 -11.51
N ALA A 263 -3.31 6.14 -12.84
CA ALA A 263 -3.73 4.89 -13.48
C ALA A 263 -2.69 4.39 -14.51
N GLY A 264 -2.81 3.13 -14.88
CA GLY A 264 -2.09 2.48 -15.97
C GLY A 264 -1.61 1.06 -15.64
N ASP A 265 -1.21 0.34 -16.68
CA ASP A 265 -0.75 -1.05 -16.64
C ASP A 265 0.74 -1.19 -17.02
N ASP A 266 1.40 -0.07 -17.34
CA ASP A 266 2.79 -0.08 -17.78
C ASP A 266 3.79 0.10 -16.63
N LEU A 267 4.71 -0.85 -16.53
CA LEU A 267 5.91 -0.73 -15.71
C LEU A 267 7.10 -0.43 -16.63
N PRO A 268 7.95 0.57 -16.31
CA PRO A 268 7.98 1.34 -15.07
C PRO A 268 7.09 2.60 -15.00
N GLY A 269 6.26 2.90 -16.01
CA GLY A 269 5.54 4.18 -16.06
C GLY A 269 4.68 4.47 -14.83
N MET A 270 4.08 3.45 -14.22
CA MET A 270 3.35 3.58 -12.95
C MET A 270 4.23 4.14 -11.83
N HIS A 271 5.49 3.70 -11.70
CA HIS A 271 6.40 4.24 -10.67
C HIS A 271 6.63 5.73 -10.86
N GLN A 272 6.85 6.20 -12.09
CA GLN A 272 7.05 7.61 -12.38
C GLN A 272 5.81 8.45 -12.06
N ARG A 273 4.62 7.99 -12.48
CA ARG A 273 3.35 8.70 -12.24
C ARG A 273 3.01 8.78 -10.76
N PHE A 274 3.14 7.68 -10.03
CA PHE A 274 2.84 7.67 -8.60
C PHE A 274 3.84 8.50 -7.79
N ALA A 275 5.13 8.42 -8.12
CA ALA A 275 6.14 9.29 -7.53
C ALA A 275 5.79 10.78 -7.70
N ALA A 276 5.44 11.20 -8.92
CA ALA A 276 5.07 12.59 -9.22
C ALA A 276 3.80 13.03 -8.47
N ALA A 277 2.78 12.16 -8.40
CA ALA A 277 1.55 12.44 -7.65
C ALA A 277 1.82 12.57 -6.16
N LEU A 278 2.61 11.66 -5.58
CA LEU A 278 2.97 11.68 -4.18
C LEU A 278 3.80 12.92 -3.81
N ASP A 279 4.74 13.30 -4.68
CA ASP A 279 5.51 14.55 -4.55
C ASP A 279 4.61 15.78 -4.56
N THR A 280 3.69 15.85 -5.53
CA THR A 280 2.71 16.93 -5.67
C THR A 280 1.80 17.03 -4.44
N CYS A 281 1.28 15.90 -3.95
CA CYS A 281 0.46 15.83 -2.75
C CYS A 281 1.21 16.35 -1.52
N HIS A 282 2.44 15.89 -1.32
CA HIS A 282 3.26 16.30 -0.19
C HIS A 282 3.59 17.79 -0.24
N ASP A 283 3.98 18.32 -1.40
CA ASP A 283 4.28 19.74 -1.59
C ASP A 283 3.06 20.62 -1.31
N ALA A 284 1.88 20.24 -1.81
CA ALA A 284 0.63 20.95 -1.55
C ALA A 284 0.27 20.96 -0.05
N ILE A 285 0.44 19.83 0.64
CA ILE A 285 0.24 19.73 2.09
C ILE A 285 1.17 20.70 2.84
N ARG A 286 2.46 20.69 2.52
CA ARG A 286 3.45 21.55 3.19
C ARG A 286 3.20 23.03 2.91
N GLU A 287 2.85 23.39 1.68
CA GLU A 287 2.50 24.77 1.32
C GLU A 287 1.27 25.24 2.09
N GLN A 288 0.23 24.42 2.20
CA GLN A 288 -0.99 24.75 2.95
C GLN A 288 -0.72 24.95 4.44
N GLN A 289 0.08 24.08 5.06
CA GLN A 289 0.47 24.24 6.46
C GLN A 289 1.35 25.48 6.67
N ALA A 290 2.34 25.72 5.81
CA ALA A 290 3.23 26.88 5.90
C ALA A 290 2.45 28.20 5.80
N ARG A 291 1.55 28.32 4.82
CA ARG A 291 0.67 29.50 4.68
C ARG A 291 -0.22 29.69 5.89
N SER A 292 -0.89 28.64 6.35
CA SER A 292 -1.83 28.74 7.47
C SER A 292 -1.14 29.15 8.78
N ARG A 293 0.08 28.65 9.01
CA ARG A 293 0.90 29.00 10.19
C ARG A 293 1.46 30.42 10.14
N LYS A 294 1.79 30.93 8.94
CA LYS A 294 2.32 32.27 8.74
C LYS A 294 1.24 33.35 8.76
N ASP A 295 0.16 33.14 8.00
CA ASP A 295 -0.82 34.19 7.71
C ASP A 295 -1.98 34.20 8.73
N GLY A 296 -2.00 33.25 9.67
CA GLY A 296 -3.00 33.15 10.75
C GLY A 296 -4.44 32.84 10.29
N GLY A 297 -4.68 32.84 8.98
CA GLY A 297 -5.98 32.58 8.35
C GLY A 297 -6.27 31.11 8.13
N ALA A 298 -7.55 30.73 8.24
CA ALA A 298 -8.02 29.41 7.83
C ALA A 298 -7.96 29.30 6.30
N ALA A 299 -6.96 28.60 5.78
CA ALA A 299 -6.96 28.23 4.37
C ALA A 299 -8.11 27.24 4.13
N ARG A 300 -9.15 27.68 3.43
CA ARG A 300 -10.23 26.83 2.89
C ARG A 300 -9.74 26.03 1.67
N ALA A 301 -8.49 25.57 1.73
CA ALA A 301 -7.83 24.86 0.65
C ALA A 301 -8.22 23.38 0.70
N ARG A 302 -8.39 22.81 -0.50
CA ARG A 302 -8.72 21.41 -0.69
C ARG A 302 -7.49 20.56 -0.41
N TRP A 303 -7.58 19.62 0.50
CA TRP A 303 -6.48 18.71 0.82
C TRP A 303 -6.29 17.69 -0.30
N PRO A 304 -5.05 17.35 -0.67
CA PRO A 304 -4.83 16.41 -1.75
C PRO A 304 -5.23 14.99 -1.36
N MET A 305 -5.66 14.22 -2.34
CA MET A 305 -5.81 12.77 -2.22
C MET A 305 -5.38 12.09 -3.52
N ILE A 306 -5.00 10.82 -3.43
CA ILE A 306 -4.66 10.00 -4.60
C ILE A 306 -5.79 8.98 -4.82
N ILE A 307 -6.20 8.82 -6.08
CA ILE A 307 -7.01 7.70 -6.55
C ILE A 307 -6.05 6.82 -7.36
N LEU A 308 -5.75 5.62 -6.85
CA LEU A 308 -4.78 4.68 -7.42
C LEU A 308 -5.47 3.43 -7.96
#